data_AF-A0A2M8KR67-F1
#
_entry.id   AF-A0A2M8KR67-F1
#
_cell.length_a   1.000
_cell.length_b   1.000
_cell.length_c   1.000
_cell.angle_alpha   90.00
_cell.angle_beta   90.00
_cell.angle_gamma   90.00
#
_symmetry.space_group_name_H-M   'P 1'
#
loop_
_entity.id
_entity.type
_entity.pdbx_description
1 polymer ?
#
loop_
_entity_poly.entity_id
_entity_poly.type
_entity_poly.pdbx_seq_one_letter_code
_entity_poly.pdbx_strand_id
1 'polypeptide(L)'
;MTHERKQLSKKDIKYLAGLVKISLTEPEIAKLQLQLNDILTYIDKLNEIPTDTIQGTSHTVAFDTVLGKDDPEKSHCLQNLKGLHVTHGKNAYFSVSKMLSP
;
A
#
# COMPACT_ATOMS: atom_id res chain seq x y z
N MET A 1 23.83 8.28 -14.38
CA MET A 1 23.94 8.04 -12.92
C MET A 1 24.14 6.56 -12.71
N THR A 2 25.26 6.15 -12.11
CA THR A 2 25.55 4.75 -11.79
C THR A 2 24.63 4.31 -10.66
N HIS A 3 23.60 3.53 -10.98
CA HIS A 3 22.72 2.95 -9.96
C HIS A 3 23.48 1.81 -9.28
N GLU A 4 23.88 2.03 -8.02
CA GLU A 4 24.44 0.99 -7.17
C GLU A 4 23.36 -0.08 -6.96
N ARG A 5 23.62 -1.29 -7.45
CA ARG A 5 22.68 -2.43 -7.35
C ARG A 5 22.60 -2.91 -5.91
N LYS A 6 21.64 -2.38 -5.16
CA LYS A 6 21.38 -2.81 -3.79
C LYS A 6 20.43 -4.01 -3.80
N GLN A 7 20.97 -5.19 -3.53
CA GLN A 7 20.18 -6.37 -3.23
C GLN A 7 19.47 -6.19 -1.89
N LEU A 8 18.20 -6.57 -1.81
CA LEU A 8 17.43 -6.51 -0.58
C LEU A 8 18.00 -7.51 0.43
N SER A 9 18.27 -7.01 1.64
CA SER A 9 18.62 -7.81 2.80
C SER A 9 17.36 -8.29 3.54
N LYS A 10 17.50 -9.30 4.40
CA LYS A 10 16.41 -9.71 5.31
C LYS A 10 15.91 -8.55 6.19
N LYS A 11 16.79 -7.60 6.54
CA LYS A 11 16.43 -6.40 7.30
C LYS A 11 15.49 -5.50 6.51
N ASP A 12 15.72 -5.36 5.20
CA ASP A 12 14.86 -4.58 4.31
C ASP A 12 13.48 -5.23 4.18
N ILE A 13 13.41 -6.56 4.08
CA ILE A 13 12.13 -7.30 4.07
C ILE A 13 11.36 -7.11 5.37
N LYS A 14 12.04 -7.20 6.53
CA LYS A 14 11.42 -6.94 7.84
C LYS A 14 10.92 -5.50 7.96
N TYR A 15 11.68 -4.54 7.44
CA TYR A 15 11.28 -3.14 7.43
C TYR A 15 10.03 -2.91 6.57
N LEU A 16 10.01 -3.45 5.34
CA LEU A 16 8.85 -3.38 4.46
C LEU A 16 7.62 -4.01 5.11
N ALA A 17 7.76 -5.19 5.71
CA ALA A 17 6.68 -5.88 6.42
C ALA A 17 6.06 -5.01 7.53
N GLY A 18 6.89 -4.23 8.24
CA GLY A 18 6.42 -3.24 9.21
C GLY A 18 5.61 -2.10 8.60
N LEU A 19 6.03 -1.58 7.44
CA LEU A 19 5.31 -0.52 6.73
C LEU A 19 3.94 -0.97 6.23
N VAL A 20 3.86 -2.19 5.69
CA VAL A 20 2.61 -2.75 5.16
C VAL A 20 1.78 -3.50 6.21
N LYS A 21 2.25 -3.53 7.47
CA LYS A 21 1.61 -4.20 8.61
C LYS A 21 1.32 -5.69 8.37
N ILE A 22 2.24 -6.39 7.71
CA ILE A 22 2.16 -7.83 7.48
C ILE A 22 3.12 -8.54 8.45
N SER A 23 2.63 -9.56 9.15
CA SER A 23 3.48 -10.43 9.96
C SER A 23 4.06 -11.54 9.10
N LEU A 24 5.39 -11.69 9.09
CA LEU A 24 6.09 -12.71 8.32
C LEU A 24 6.95 -13.58 9.23
N THR A 25 6.98 -14.87 8.93
CA THR A 25 7.88 -15.83 9.55
C THR A 25 9.27 -15.78 8.90
N GLU A 26 10.30 -16.27 9.60
CA GLU A 26 11.67 -16.34 9.05
C GLU A 26 11.81 -17.09 7.70
N PRO A 27 11.14 -18.25 7.45
CA PRO A 27 11.19 -18.87 6.13
C PRO A 27 10.50 -18.03 5.04
N GLU A 28 9.41 -17.33 5.35
CA GLU A 28 8.74 -16.41 4.42
C GLU A 28 9.63 -15.21 4.08
N ILE A 29 10.34 -14.67 5.08
CA ILE A 29 11.31 -13.57 4.87
C ILE A 29 12.41 -14.02 3.91
N ALA A 30 12.98 -15.20 4.09
CA ALA A 30 14.02 -15.71 3.20
C ALA A 30 13.50 -15.95 1.77
N LYS A 31 12.28 -16.49 1.65
CA LYS A 31 11.63 -16.71 0.35
C LYS A 31 11.34 -15.39 -0.37
N LEU A 32 10.72 -14.44 0.31
CA LEU A 32 10.35 -13.13 -0.25
C LEU A 32 11.58 -12.31 -0.61
N GLN A 33 12.67 -12.42 0.15
CA GLN A 33 13.93 -11.78 -0.19
C GLN A 33 14.40 -12.18 -1.60
N LEU A 34 14.43 -13.48 -1.89
CA LEU A 34 14.87 -13.99 -3.20
C LEU A 34 13.90 -13.53 -4.30
N GLN A 35 12.60 -13.73 -4.10
CA GLN A 35 11.58 -13.39 -5.09
C GLN A 35 11.55 -11.89 -5.43
N LEU A 36 11.70 -11.02 -4.43
CA LEU A 36 11.70 -9.58 -4.65
C LEU A 36 12.99 -9.12 -5.35
N ASN A 37 14.14 -9.73 -5.05
CA ASN A 37 15.37 -9.45 -5.78
C ASN A 37 15.27 -9.85 -7.26
N ASP A 38 14.61 -10.98 -7.57
CA ASP A 38 14.35 -11.40 -8.95
C ASP A 38 13.43 -10.40 -9.68
N ILE A 39 12.36 -9.94 -9.02
CA ILE A 39 11.44 -8.93 -9.57
C ILE A 39 12.15 -7.60 -9.82
N LEU A 40 12.96 -7.13 -8.88
CA LEU A 40 13.74 -5.89 -9.05
C LEU A 40 14.72 -6.01 -10.22
N THR A 41 15.39 -7.16 -10.34
CA THR A 41 16.27 -7.44 -11.48
C THR A 41 15.53 -7.41 -12.82
N TYR A 42 14.27 -7.84 -12.85
CA TYR A 42 13.45 -7.75 -14.06
C TYR A 42 13.03 -6.31 -14.36
N ILE A 43 12.64 -5.54 -13.34
CA ILE A 43 12.25 -4.13 -13.47
C ILE A 43 13.43 -3.26 -13.94
N ASP A 44 14.67 -3.62 -13.61
CA ASP A 44 15.87 -2.90 -14.03
C ASP A 44 15.97 -2.71 -15.56
N LYS A 45 15.32 -3.57 -16.35
CA LYS A 45 15.23 -3.43 -17.82
C LYS A 45 14.59 -2.11 -18.25
N LEU A 46 13.73 -1.52 -17.42
CA LEU A 46 13.11 -0.23 -17.71
C LEU A 46 14.13 0.92 -17.71
N ASN A 47 15.28 0.76 -17.03
CA ASN A 47 16.34 1.77 -17.00
C ASN A 47 17.13 1.86 -18.32
N GLU A 48 16.97 0.90 -19.23
CA GLU A 48 17.61 0.93 -20.57
C GLU A 48 17.00 2.02 -21.47
N ILE A 49 15.81 2.51 -21.13
CA ILE A 49 15.09 3.52 -21.90
C ILE A 49 15.27 4.89 -21.20
N PRO A 50 15.87 5.90 -21.86
CA PRO A 50 16.03 7.22 -21.27
C PRO A 50 14.68 7.93 -21.12
N THR A 51 14.35 8.35 -19.89
CA THR A 51 13.07 9.02 -19.57
C THR A 51 13.25 10.42 -18.96
N ASP A 52 14.49 10.93 -18.90
CA ASP A 52 14.82 12.21 -18.24
C ASP A 52 14.09 13.43 -18.81
N THR A 53 13.64 13.35 -20.07
CA THR A 53 13.02 14.47 -20.79
C THR A 53 11.49 14.37 -20.89
N ILE A 54 10.88 13.29 -20.39
CA ILE A 54 9.43 13.07 -20.47
C ILE A 54 8.77 13.22 -19.10
N GLN A 55 7.53 13.71 -19.08
CA GLN A 55 6.73 13.76 -17.86
C GLN A 55 6.11 12.40 -17.57
N GLY A 56 6.03 12.02 -16.29
CA GLY A 56 5.36 10.80 -15.85
C GLY A 56 3.85 10.89 -16.06
N THR A 57 3.24 9.79 -16.54
CA THR A 57 1.80 9.71 -16.76
C THR A 57 1.08 9.19 -15.51
N SER A 58 0.29 10.04 -14.83
CA SER A 58 -0.49 9.63 -13.65
C SER A 58 -1.86 9.03 -13.98
N HIS A 59 -2.50 9.50 -15.04
CA HIS A 59 -3.80 9.03 -15.52
C HIS A 59 -3.73 8.81 -17.03
N THR A 60 -4.41 7.77 -17.52
CA THR A 60 -4.44 7.46 -18.97
C THR A 60 -5.26 8.44 -19.79
N VAL A 61 -6.14 9.20 -19.13
CA VAL A 61 -6.98 10.25 -19.71
C VAL A 61 -6.70 11.57 -19.01
N ALA A 62 -6.78 12.68 -19.74
CA ALA A 62 -6.74 14.01 -19.15
C ALA A 62 -7.97 14.23 -18.28
N PHE A 63 -7.77 14.68 -17.04
CA PHE A 63 -8.85 14.92 -16.09
C PHE A 63 -8.51 16.16 -15.27
N ASP A 64 -9.48 17.07 -15.17
CA ASP A 64 -9.40 18.20 -14.26
C ASP A 64 -9.85 17.78 -12.86
N THR A 65 -9.38 18.47 -11.82
CA THR A 65 -9.80 18.18 -10.45
C THR A 65 -11.32 18.33 -10.33
N VAL A 66 -12.01 17.23 -10.02
CA VAL A 66 -13.46 17.24 -9.79
C VAL A 66 -13.76 17.57 -8.33
N LEU A 67 -14.50 18.66 -8.13
CA LEU A 67 -14.98 19.09 -6.83
C LEU A 67 -16.38 18.53 -6.58
N GLY A 68 -16.59 17.98 -5.38
CA GLY A 68 -17.93 17.66 -4.88
C GLY A 68 -18.65 18.93 -4.42
N LYS A 69 -19.98 18.97 -4.59
CA LYS A 69 -20.81 20.04 -4.02
C LYS A 69 -20.90 19.87 -2.51
N ASP A 70 -20.97 20.99 -1.79
CA ASP A 70 -21.22 21.02 -0.36
C ASP A 70 -22.73 20.88 -0.07
N ASP A 71 -23.32 19.79 -0.55
CA ASP A 71 -24.73 19.46 -0.35
C ASP A 71 -24.84 18.28 0.64
N PRO A 72 -25.64 18.39 1.73
CA PRO A 72 -25.76 17.31 2.70
C PRO A 72 -26.54 16.13 2.12
N GLU A 73 -25.83 15.05 1.79
CA GLU A 73 -26.46 13.77 1.44
C GLU A 73 -26.95 13.03 2.67
N LYS A 74 -28.02 12.24 2.52
CA LYS A 74 -28.52 11.38 3.60
C LYS A 74 -27.43 10.38 4.00
N SER A 75 -26.91 10.51 5.21
CA SER A 75 -25.99 9.53 5.77
C SER A 75 -26.65 8.16 5.82
N HIS A 76 -25.90 7.11 5.47
CA HIS A 76 -26.33 5.75 5.72
C HIS A 76 -26.51 5.56 7.23
N CYS A 77 -27.74 5.33 7.69
CA CYS A 77 -28.00 5.08 9.10
C CYS A 77 -27.29 3.77 9.53
N LEU A 78 -26.78 3.74 10.77
CA LEU A 78 -26.07 2.58 11.34
C LEU A 78 -26.88 1.27 11.25
N GLN A 79 -28.21 1.38 11.20
CA GLN A 79 -29.15 0.26 11.06
C GLN A 79 -29.09 -0.44 9.68
N ASN A 80 -28.57 0.24 8.65
CA ASN A 80 -28.49 -0.26 7.27
C ASN A 80 -27.11 -0.84 6.91
N LEU A 81 -26.19 -0.97 7.88
CA LEU A 81 -24.87 -1.59 7.68
C LEU A 81 -24.93 -3.13 7.62
N LYS A 82 -25.94 -3.70 6.97
CA LYS A 82 -26.16 -5.16 6.83
C LYS A 82 -25.09 -5.88 5.99
N GLY A 83 -24.12 -5.15 5.43
CA GLY A 83 -23.00 -5.69 4.65
C GLY A 83 -21.63 -5.56 5.30
N LEU A 84 -21.54 -4.96 6.50
CA LEU A 84 -20.26 -4.77 7.18
C LEU A 84 -19.97 -5.99 8.05
N HIS A 85 -18.97 -6.79 7.69
CA HIS A 85 -18.49 -7.90 8.51
C HIS A 85 -17.74 -7.33 9.73
N VAL A 86 -18.48 -6.94 10.76
CA VAL A 86 -17.90 -6.42 12.00
C VAL A 86 -17.74 -7.57 12.99
N THR A 87 -16.49 -8.00 13.19
CA THR A 87 -16.16 -9.10 14.11
C THR A 87 -16.34 -8.72 15.59
N HIS A 88 -16.22 -7.43 15.95
CA HIS A 88 -16.34 -6.94 17.33
C HIS A 88 -17.10 -5.59 17.41
N GLY A 89 -18.38 -5.60 17.05
CA GLY A 89 -19.26 -4.43 17.23
C GLY A 89 -19.89 -4.45 18.61
N LYS A 90 -19.67 -3.40 19.42
CA LYS A 90 -20.51 -3.12 20.60
C LYS A 90 -21.23 -1.80 20.35
N ASN A 91 -22.55 -1.86 20.15
CA ASN A 91 -23.39 -0.70 19.79
C ASN A 91 -22.90 0.01 18.50
N ALA A 92 -23.02 1.35 18.46
CA ALA A 92 -22.66 2.24 17.36
C ALA A 92 -21.13 2.41 17.11
N TYR A 93 -20.29 1.54 17.68
CA TYR A 93 -18.83 1.70 17.68
C TYR A 93 -18.10 0.44 17.20
N PHE A 94 -16.96 0.66 16.52
CA PHE A 94 -15.98 -0.38 16.23
C PHE A 94 -15.10 -0.62 17.47
N SER A 95 -15.14 -1.83 18.02
CA SER A 95 -14.25 -2.19 19.14
C SER A 95 -12.90 -2.64 18.59
N VAL A 96 -11.87 -1.86 18.85
CA VAL A 96 -10.46 -2.21 18.56
C VAL A 96 -9.65 -2.25 19.85
N SER A 97 -8.52 -2.94 19.83
CA SER A 97 -7.56 -2.89 20.94
C SER A 97 -7.13 -1.45 21.18
N LYS A 98 -7.09 -1.04 22.45
CA LYS A 98 -6.72 0.32 22.85
C LYS A 98 -5.32 0.64 22.33
N MET A 99 -5.17 1.76 21.61
CA MET A 99 -3.85 2.25 21.20
C MET A 99 -3.04 2.64 22.44
N LEU A 100 -1.86 2.03 22.60
CA LEU A 100 -0.92 2.32 23.68
C LEU A 100 0.26 3.11 23.11
N SER A 101 0.18 4.44 23.09
CA SER A 101 1.22 5.42 22.66
C SER A 101 1.82 5.23 21.24
N PRO A 102 2.33 6.30 20.60
CA PRO A 102 2.79 6.27 19.21
C PRO A 102 4.08 5.48 19.00
#